data_AF-A0A484FTE0-F1
#
_entry.id   AF-A0A484FTE0-F1
#
_cell.length_a   1.000
_cell.length_b   1.000
_cell.length_c   1.000
_cell.angle_alpha   90.00
_cell.angle_beta   90.00
_cell.angle_gamma   90.00
#
_symmetry.space_group_name_H-M   'P 1'
#
loop_
_entity.id
_entity.type
_entity.pdbx_description
1 polymer ?
#
loop_
_entity_poly.entity_id
_entity_poly.type
_entity_poly.pdbx_seq_one_letter_code
_entity_poly.pdbx_strand_id
1 'polypeptide(L)'
;MSTPHHTAFFLLAALAFAHVLASSLHSPDTTTPRSIVKRGRMERIVVVGGESGQGNEHYCNSKQVSAIDNHLDWLRQYVLAAYNFLLEDDSHTTAAYIAWFGKSNANEAKASEIMDNIYDSIYNLGKKTVAHVEDLFSSESNTLVLGCWTPESAVDCGNARVAVANDFYDYVVLCPVFFYDFGFSYGAAAKSWKSSREHVLLNAETLLHEITHLSGVVSDSWVTGDAAYEMDCLRLSDSKKIRTADNFMMFALEVMANGENAAKQVDLDADPDENKLEVALRLLEG
;
A
#
# COMPACT_ATOMS: atom_id res chain seq x y z
N MET A 1 -35.98 26.03 58.64
CA MET A 1 -36.64 25.11 59.58
C MET A 1 -36.42 23.71 59.05
N SER A 2 -35.70 22.90 59.83
CA SER A 2 -35.25 21.55 59.51
C SER A 2 -35.99 20.57 60.41
N THR A 3 -36.52 19.49 59.83
CA THR A 3 -37.00 18.26 60.51
C THR A 3 -36.99 17.13 59.45
N PRO A 4 -37.02 15.83 59.81
CA PRO A 4 -35.85 15.09 60.28
C PRO A 4 -35.72 13.69 59.62
N HIS A 5 -34.65 13.00 60.04
CA HIS A 5 -34.31 11.57 59.98
C HIS A 5 -35.42 10.54 59.64
N HIS A 6 -35.05 9.56 58.81
CA HIS A 6 -35.07 8.15 59.22
C HIS A 6 -33.97 7.33 58.52
N THR A 7 -33.10 6.75 59.34
CA THR A 7 -32.13 5.70 59.03
C THR A 7 -32.71 4.35 59.47
N ALA A 8 -32.68 3.34 58.60
CA ALA A 8 -32.39 1.91 58.88
C ALA A 8 -32.72 1.08 57.62
N PHE A 9 -31.75 0.52 56.89
CA PHE A 9 -30.92 -0.70 57.09
C PHE A 9 -31.54 -2.00 56.52
N PHE A 10 -30.67 -2.74 55.79
CA PHE A 10 -30.79 -4.11 55.20
C PHE A 10 -31.61 -4.21 53.90
N LEU A 11 -31.19 -4.92 52.82
CA LEU A 11 -30.33 -6.09 52.66
C LEU A 11 -29.63 -6.08 51.28
N LEU A 12 -28.44 -6.70 51.20
CA LEU A 12 -27.82 -7.16 49.97
C LEU A 12 -28.73 -8.16 49.22
N ALA A 13 -28.87 -7.97 47.91
CA ALA A 13 -29.07 -9.05 46.96
C ALA A 13 -28.50 -8.63 45.60
N ALA A 14 -27.27 -9.08 45.33
CA ALA A 14 -26.74 -9.12 43.97
C ALA A 14 -27.49 -10.21 43.20
N LEU A 15 -28.17 -9.83 42.12
CA LEU A 15 -28.65 -10.78 41.11
C LEU A 15 -28.42 -10.17 39.73
N ALA A 16 -27.37 -10.68 39.10
CA ALA A 16 -27.06 -10.50 37.71
C ALA A 16 -28.22 -11.01 36.84
N PHE A 17 -28.72 -10.15 35.97
CA PHE A 17 -29.49 -10.59 34.80
C PHE A 17 -28.97 -9.82 33.59
N ALA A 18 -27.83 -10.28 33.06
CA ALA A 18 -27.50 -10.09 31.66
C ALA A 18 -28.20 -11.21 30.89
N HIS A 19 -29.27 -10.88 30.15
CA HIS A 19 -29.81 -11.76 29.13
C HIS A 19 -29.27 -11.30 27.78
N VAL A 20 -28.22 -11.99 27.36
CA VAL A 20 -28.04 -12.63 26.05
C VAL A 20 -28.76 -11.93 24.89
N LEU A 21 -28.06 -11.01 24.23
CA LEU A 21 -28.08 -10.90 22.78
C LEU A 21 -26.73 -11.40 22.28
N ALA A 22 -26.59 -12.73 22.25
CA ALA A 22 -25.52 -13.40 21.53
C ALA A 22 -25.84 -13.31 20.02
N SER A 23 -25.63 -12.14 19.44
CA SER A 23 -25.39 -12.03 18.01
C SER A 23 -23.97 -12.53 17.78
N SER A 24 -23.87 -13.73 17.21
CA SER A 24 -22.68 -14.45 16.79
C SER A 24 -21.44 -13.56 16.55
N LEU A 25 -20.67 -13.32 17.61
CA LEU A 25 -19.23 -13.11 17.51
C LEU A 25 -18.66 -14.45 17.06
N HIS A 26 -18.63 -14.64 15.74
CA HIS A 26 -17.82 -15.69 15.15
C HIS A 26 -16.40 -15.39 15.61
N SER A 27 -15.87 -16.26 16.48
CA SER A 27 -14.45 -16.26 16.77
C SER A 27 -13.72 -16.40 15.44
N PRO A 28 -12.69 -15.59 15.14
CA PRO A 28 -11.87 -15.87 13.98
C PRO A 28 -11.28 -17.25 14.24
N ASP A 29 -11.70 -18.20 13.41
CA ASP A 29 -11.14 -19.54 13.42
C ASP A 29 -9.63 -19.35 13.28
N THR A 30 -8.89 -19.89 14.23
CA THR A 30 -7.43 -19.82 14.26
C THR A 30 -6.92 -20.86 13.26
N THR A 31 -7.28 -20.68 11.99
CA THR A 31 -6.58 -21.28 10.89
C THR A 31 -5.19 -20.67 10.89
N THR A 32 -4.23 -21.50 11.28
CA THR A 32 -2.78 -21.30 11.11
C THR A 32 -2.52 -20.37 9.92
N PRO A 33 -1.77 -19.25 10.08
CA PRO A 33 -1.44 -18.41 8.95
C PRO A 33 -0.84 -19.31 7.87
N ARG A 34 -1.45 -19.34 6.68
CA ARG A 34 -0.80 -19.86 5.48
C ARG A 34 0.59 -19.23 5.50
N SER A 35 1.63 -20.05 5.62
CA SER A 35 2.99 -19.53 5.83
C SER A 35 3.26 -18.50 4.73
N ILE A 36 3.55 -17.28 5.13
CA ILE A 36 4.00 -16.20 4.26
C ILE A 36 5.13 -16.78 3.39
N VAL A 37 4.84 -17.04 2.11
CA VAL A 37 5.83 -17.61 1.20
C VAL A 37 6.67 -16.44 0.72
N LYS A 38 7.81 -16.25 1.38
CA LYS A 38 8.78 -15.20 1.04
C LYS A 38 9.33 -15.40 -0.37
N ARG A 39 9.06 -14.47 -1.29
CA ARG A 39 9.53 -14.55 -2.69
C ARG A 39 10.53 -13.45 -3.07
N GLY A 40 10.44 -12.27 -2.47
CA GLY A 40 11.50 -11.24 -2.53
C GLY A 40 12.73 -11.61 -1.71
N ARG A 41 13.93 -11.19 -2.17
CA ARG A 41 15.19 -11.39 -1.44
C ARG A 41 15.44 -10.31 -0.37
N MET A 42 14.79 -9.15 -0.51
CA MET A 42 14.94 -8.05 0.42
C MET A 42 14.01 -8.15 1.62
N GLU A 43 14.52 -7.69 2.76
CA GLU A 43 13.85 -7.86 4.06
C GLU A 43 13.87 -6.60 4.91
N ARG A 44 14.58 -5.57 4.46
CA ARG A 44 14.80 -4.35 5.23
C ARG A 44 15.11 -3.17 4.32
N ILE A 45 14.74 -2.00 4.80
CA ILE A 45 15.04 -0.72 4.17
C ILE A 45 16.20 -0.06 4.91
N VAL A 46 17.20 0.40 4.17
CA VAL A 46 18.32 1.18 4.68
C VAL A 46 18.40 2.50 3.92
N VAL A 47 19.03 3.50 4.52
CA VAL A 47 19.18 4.83 3.92
C VAL A 47 20.65 5.22 3.88
N VAL A 48 21.08 5.85 2.79
CA VAL A 48 22.36 6.57 2.74
C VAL A 48 22.26 7.76 3.70
N GLY A 49 22.78 7.64 4.91
CA GLY A 49 22.53 8.60 5.99
C GLY A 49 23.46 8.42 7.17
N GLY A 50 23.18 9.09 8.29
CA GLY A 50 24.00 9.00 9.50
C GLY A 50 25.46 9.43 9.28
N GLU A 51 26.36 9.05 10.19
CA GLU A 51 27.79 9.34 10.02
C GLU A 51 28.40 8.60 8.82
N SER A 52 27.92 7.39 8.54
CA SER A 52 28.42 6.54 7.44
C SER A 52 28.19 7.15 6.06
N GLY A 53 27.09 7.85 5.84
CA GLY A 53 26.73 8.41 4.53
C GLY A 53 27.19 9.84 4.28
N GLN A 54 27.77 10.55 5.26
CA GLN A 54 28.01 12.01 5.17
C GLN A 54 28.89 12.47 3.99
N GLY A 55 29.68 11.58 3.40
CA GLY A 55 30.53 11.85 2.24
C GLY A 55 29.94 11.44 0.89
N ASN A 56 28.73 10.86 0.87
CA ASN A 56 28.13 10.30 -0.33
C ASN A 56 27.24 11.31 -1.06
N GLU A 57 27.24 11.29 -2.39
CA GLU A 57 26.41 12.18 -3.21
C GLU A 57 24.90 11.92 -3.07
N HIS A 58 24.51 10.79 -2.45
CA HIS A 58 23.12 10.43 -2.18
C HIS A 58 22.72 10.57 -0.70
N TYR A 59 23.50 11.30 0.09
CA TYR A 59 23.27 11.46 1.53
C TYR A 59 21.90 12.10 1.85
N CYS A 60 21.11 11.40 2.66
CA CYS A 60 19.92 11.91 3.32
C CYS A 60 20.25 12.45 4.72
N ASN A 61 19.97 13.74 4.94
CA ASN A 61 20.09 14.32 6.28
C ASN A 61 18.98 13.83 7.23
N SER A 62 19.12 14.11 8.53
CA SER A 62 18.18 13.63 9.56
C SER A 62 16.73 14.05 9.34
N LYS A 63 16.47 15.22 8.74
CA LYS A 63 15.10 15.66 8.41
C LYS A 63 14.53 14.83 7.26
N GLN A 64 15.32 14.56 6.23
CA GLN A 64 14.93 13.71 5.12
C GLN A 64 14.68 12.27 5.58
N VAL A 65 15.56 11.70 6.40
CA VAL A 65 15.37 10.37 7.02
C VAL A 65 14.04 10.31 7.77
N SER A 66 13.76 11.31 8.61
CA SER A 66 12.49 11.34 9.37
C SER A 66 11.27 11.45 8.46
N ALA A 67 11.35 12.19 7.35
CA ALA A 67 10.27 12.26 6.36
C ALA A 67 10.09 10.92 5.64
N ILE A 68 11.18 10.24 5.27
CA ILE A 68 11.17 8.90 4.68
C ILE A 68 10.46 7.92 5.60
N ASP A 69 10.86 7.84 6.88
CA ASP A 69 10.24 6.92 7.83
C ASP A 69 8.73 7.19 8.00
N ASN A 70 8.31 8.46 8.01
CA ASN A 70 6.89 8.81 8.06
C ASN A 70 6.13 8.31 6.82
N HIS A 71 6.75 8.38 5.63
CA HIS A 71 6.13 7.87 4.39
C HIS A 71 6.16 6.35 4.30
N LEU A 72 7.18 5.69 4.86
CA LEU A 72 7.22 4.22 4.98
C LEU A 72 6.11 3.68 5.88
N ASP A 73 5.76 4.38 6.96
CA ASP A 73 4.61 4.03 7.79
C ASP A 73 3.27 4.07 7.00
N TRP A 74 3.12 5.00 6.06
CA TRP A 74 1.94 5.08 5.17
C TRP A 74 1.98 4.07 4.02
N LEU A 75 3.15 3.84 3.43
CA LEU A 75 3.38 2.79 2.43
C LEU A 75 2.91 1.45 2.99
N ARG A 76 3.30 1.15 4.23
CA ARG A 76 2.90 -0.08 4.93
C ARG A 76 1.38 -0.19 5.05
N GLN A 77 0.67 0.91 5.28
CA GLN A 77 -0.80 0.90 5.34
C GLN A 77 -1.41 0.60 3.97
N TYR A 78 -0.89 1.18 2.88
CA TYR A 78 -1.37 0.91 1.52
C TYR A 78 -1.20 -0.55 1.14
N VAL A 79 0.01 -1.10 1.33
CA VAL A 79 0.28 -2.49 0.99
C VAL A 79 -0.49 -3.46 1.87
N LEU A 80 -0.68 -3.15 3.17
CA LEU A 80 -1.48 -4.00 4.06
C LEU A 80 -2.97 -3.98 3.69
N ALA A 81 -3.51 -2.82 3.28
CA ALA A 81 -4.89 -2.73 2.82
C ALA A 81 -5.11 -3.58 1.55
N ALA A 82 -4.22 -3.46 0.56
CA ALA A 82 -4.27 -4.26 -0.66
C ALA A 82 -4.05 -5.75 -0.41
N TYR A 83 -3.09 -6.11 0.45
CA TYR A 83 -2.85 -7.50 0.86
C TYR A 83 -4.09 -8.11 1.50
N ASN A 84 -4.67 -7.45 2.50
CA ASN A 84 -5.85 -7.96 3.21
C ASN A 84 -7.06 -8.06 2.27
N PHE A 85 -7.24 -7.09 1.36
CA PHE A 85 -8.31 -7.12 0.38
C PHE A 85 -8.18 -8.31 -0.58
N LEU A 86 -6.97 -8.61 -1.05
CA LEU A 86 -6.73 -9.76 -1.94
C LEU A 86 -6.83 -11.12 -1.23
N LEU A 87 -6.65 -11.14 0.10
CA LEU A 87 -6.81 -12.33 0.93
C LEU A 87 -8.28 -12.76 1.08
N GLU A 88 -9.24 -11.86 0.87
CA GLU A 88 -10.67 -12.17 0.95
C GLU A 88 -11.11 -13.10 -0.20
N ASP A 89 -12.08 -13.95 0.09
CA ASP A 89 -12.73 -14.81 -0.92
C ASP A 89 -13.32 -13.94 -2.04
N ASP A 90 -13.23 -14.43 -3.28
CA ASP A 90 -13.75 -13.74 -4.47
C ASP A 90 -13.19 -12.31 -4.69
N SER A 91 -12.04 -11.97 -4.08
CA SER A 91 -11.39 -10.66 -4.28
C SER A 91 -11.07 -10.36 -5.75
N HIS A 92 -10.81 -11.41 -6.53
CA HIS A 92 -10.47 -11.37 -7.96
C HIS A 92 -11.64 -10.97 -8.88
N THR A 93 -12.88 -11.00 -8.40
CA THR A 93 -14.09 -10.61 -9.15
C THR A 93 -14.66 -9.26 -8.70
N THR A 94 -13.98 -8.55 -7.79
CA THR A 94 -14.43 -7.26 -7.26
C THR A 94 -14.24 -6.11 -8.24
N ALA A 95 -14.99 -5.03 -8.05
CA ALA A 95 -14.91 -3.81 -8.87
C ALA A 95 -13.49 -3.23 -8.90
N ALA A 96 -12.81 -3.14 -7.76
CA ALA A 96 -11.43 -2.65 -7.73
C ALA A 96 -10.47 -3.56 -8.52
N TYR A 97 -10.59 -4.88 -8.38
CA TYR A 97 -9.74 -5.82 -9.10
C TYR A 97 -9.96 -5.71 -10.62
N ILE A 98 -11.21 -5.69 -11.08
CA ILE A 98 -11.52 -5.57 -12.51
C ILE A 98 -11.07 -4.22 -13.07
N ALA A 99 -11.23 -3.12 -12.32
CA ALA A 99 -10.79 -1.80 -12.74
C ALA A 99 -9.28 -1.74 -12.94
N TRP A 100 -8.51 -2.19 -11.95
CA TRP A 100 -7.06 -1.97 -11.91
C TRP A 100 -6.23 -3.13 -12.44
N PHE A 101 -6.75 -4.36 -12.50
CA PHE A 101 -6.03 -5.52 -13.03
C PHE A 101 -6.70 -6.16 -14.24
N GLY A 102 -7.97 -5.85 -14.51
CA GLY A 102 -8.66 -6.29 -15.72
C GLY A 102 -9.27 -7.69 -15.62
N LYS A 103 -10.29 -7.94 -16.45
CA LYS A 103 -11.11 -9.16 -16.37
C LYS A 103 -10.36 -10.43 -16.76
N SER A 104 -9.41 -10.36 -17.70
CA SER A 104 -8.65 -11.54 -18.12
C SER A 104 -7.73 -12.07 -17.02
N ASN A 105 -7.48 -11.25 -15.99
CA ASN A 105 -6.68 -11.58 -14.82
C ASN A 105 -7.55 -11.94 -13.61
N ALA A 106 -8.88 -11.96 -13.75
CA ALA A 106 -9.82 -12.21 -12.67
C ALA A 106 -9.93 -13.71 -12.38
N ASN A 107 -8.92 -14.24 -11.68
CA ASN A 107 -8.93 -15.59 -11.14
C ASN A 107 -8.15 -15.62 -9.82
N GLU A 108 -8.51 -16.55 -8.94
CA GLU A 108 -7.94 -16.71 -7.60
C GLU A 108 -6.41 -16.86 -7.62
N ALA A 109 -5.88 -17.63 -8.56
CA ALA A 109 -4.44 -17.84 -8.68
C ALA A 109 -3.70 -16.54 -8.98
N LYS A 110 -4.21 -15.71 -9.91
CA LYS A 110 -3.60 -14.43 -10.24
C LYS A 110 -3.71 -13.42 -9.10
N ALA A 111 -4.83 -13.36 -8.39
CA ALA A 111 -4.96 -12.52 -7.20
C ALA A 111 -3.97 -12.93 -6.10
N SER A 112 -3.82 -14.24 -5.86
CA SER A 112 -2.82 -14.77 -4.93
C SER A 112 -1.39 -14.43 -5.36
N GLU A 113 -1.08 -14.51 -6.66
CA GLU A 113 0.24 -14.13 -7.15
C GLU A 113 0.52 -12.62 -6.98
N ILE A 114 -0.46 -11.75 -7.23
CA ILE A 114 -0.31 -10.30 -7.00
C ILE A 114 -0.09 -10.04 -5.51
N MET A 115 -0.91 -10.64 -4.65
CA MET A 115 -0.80 -10.53 -3.20
C MET A 115 0.60 -10.94 -2.72
N ASP A 116 1.07 -12.12 -3.11
CA ASP A 116 2.35 -12.69 -2.68
C ASP A 116 3.55 -11.91 -3.25
N ASN A 117 3.55 -11.62 -4.56
CA ASN A 117 4.76 -11.12 -5.22
C ASN A 117 4.91 -9.60 -5.11
N ILE A 118 3.80 -8.88 -4.93
CA ILE A 118 3.81 -7.41 -4.82
C ILE A 118 3.61 -7.00 -3.36
N TYR A 119 2.40 -7.15 -2.83
CA TYR A 119 2.05 -6.50 -1.57
C TYR A 119 2.71 -7.15 -0.35
N ASP A 120 2.79 -8.48 -0.29
CA ASP A 120 3.48 -9.20 0.77
C ASP A 120 5.00 -8.94 0.74
N SER A 121 5.62 -9.04 -0.44
CA SER A 121 7.04 -8.71 -0.62
C SER A 121 7.39 -7.31 -0.10
N ILE A 122 6.59 -6.29 -0.46
CA ILE A 122 6.83 -4.91 -0.01
C ILE A 122 6.57 -4.77 1.49
N TYR A 123 5.50 -5.40 2.01
CA TYR A 123 5.19 -5.39 3.44
C TYR A 123 6.33 -5.99 4.29
N ASN A 124 7.01 -7.00 3.77
CA ASN A 124 8.10 -7.70 4.45
C ASN A 124 9.42 -6.91 4.53
N LEU A 125 9.54 -5.78 3.82
CA LEU A 125 10.66 -4.84 3.99
C LEU A 125 10.68 -4.15 5.36
N GLY A 126 9.58 -4.24 6.13
CA GLY A 126 9.43 -3.57 7.41
C GLY A 126 8.82 -2.17 7.28
N LYS A 127 8.80 -1.43 8.39
CA LYS A 127 8.08 -0.15 8.51
C LYS A 127 8.97 1.09 8.63
N LYS A 128 10.28 0.88 8.84
CA LYS A 128 11.25 1.95 9.10
C LYS A 128 12.59 1.60 8.53
N THR A 129 13.40 2.62 8.28
CA THR A 129 14.82 2.44 8.03
C THR A 129 15.47 1.81 9.27
N VAL A 130 16.17 0.69 9.10
CA VAL A 130 16.77 -0.06 10.22
C VAL A 130 18.26 0.21 10.40
N ALA A 131 18.89 0.83 9.40
CA ALA A 131 20.30 1.17 9.41
C ALA A 131 20.62 2.28 8.41
N HIS A 132 21.78 2.89 8.62
CA HIS A 132 22.40 3.79 7.67
C HIS A 132 23.52 3.07 6.91
N VAL A 133 23.66 3.36 5.62
CA VAL A 133 24.72 2.83 4.76
C VAL A 133 25.57 3.97 4.19
N GLU A 134 26.74 3.60 3.68
CA GLU A 134 27.71 4.54 3.09
C GLU A 134 27.32 4.95 1.66
N ASP A 135 26.65 4.07 0.90
CA ASP A 135 26.35 4.30 -0.52
C ASP A 135 25.07 3.57 -0.96
N LEU A 136 24.54 3.92 -2.14
CA LEU A 136 23.42 3.28 -2.80
C LEU A 136 23.70 1.80 -3.13
N PHE A 137 24.94 1.47 -3.43
CA PHE A 137 25.36 0.11 -3.73
C PHE A 137 25.57 -0.65 -2.43
N SER A 138 24.50 -1.23 -1.90
CA SER A 138 24.64 -2.17 -0.80
C SER A 138 25.34 -3.44 -1.30
N SER A 139 26.38 -3.85 -0.58
CA SER A 139 26.97 -5.18 -0.75
C SER A 139 26.08 -6.29 -0.20
N GLU A 140 25.04 -5.94 0.57
CA GLU A 140 24.09 -6.88 1.15
C GLU A 140 22.89 -7.07 0.22
N SER A 141 22.72 -8.28 -0.30
CA SER A 141 21.67 -8.61 -1.27
C SER A 141 20.24 -8.60 -0.72
N ASN A 142 20.05 -8.32 0.58
CA ASN A 142 18.76 -8.35 1.27
C ASN A 142 18.26 -6.97 1.74
N THR A 143 18.86 -5.88 1.24
CA THR A 143 18.52 -4.51 1.63
C THR A 143 18.02 -3.69 0.44
N LEU A 144 16.89 -3.03 0.59
CA LEU A 144 16.49 -1.91 -0.27
C LEU A 144 17.23 -0.66 0.22
N VAL A 145 18.00 -0.01 -0.65
CA VAL A 145 18.67 1.26 -0.30
C VAL A 145 17.89 2.45 -0.82
N LEU A 146 17.60 3.41 0.06
CA LEU A 146 17.06 4.71 -0.31
C LEU A 146 18.17 5.77 -0.19
N GLY A 147 18.33 6.57 -1.23
CA GLY A 147 19.20 7.75 -1.24
C GLY A 147 18.43 9.02 -1.54
N CYS A 148 19.04 10.16 -1.23
CA CYS A 148 18.48 11.47 -1.52
C CYS A 148 19.24 12.10 -2.68
N TRP A 149 18.53 12.65 -3.65
CA TRP A 149 19.19 13.34 -4.75
C TRP A 149 19.91 14.60 -4.28
N THR A 150 21.06 14.88 -4.91
CA THR A 150 21.82 16.14 -4.78
C THR A 150 22.19 16.67 -6.17
N PRO A 151 22.57 17.95 -6.30
CA PRO A 151 23.07 18.48 -7.58
C PRO A 151 24.28 17.72 -8.16
N GLU A 152 25.03 17.02 -7.32
CA GLU A 152 26.20 16.22 -7.68
C GLU A 152 25.82 14.79 -8.13
N SER A 153 24.63 14.30 -7.79
CA SER A 153 24.14 12.96 -8.12
C SER A 153 24.12 12.69 -9.63
N ALA A 154 24.66 11.54 -10.03
CA ALA A 154 24.58 11.08 -11.42
C ALA A 154 23.15 10.68 -11.86
N VAL A 155 22.23 10.47 -10.92
CA VAL A 155 20.83 10.17 -11.20
C VAL A 155 20.07 11.44 -11.62
N ASP A 156 19.42 11.38 -12.77
CA ASP A 156 18.62 12.49 -13.29
C ASP A 156 17.19 12.46 -12.72
N CYS A 157 16.91 13.35 -11.78
CA CYS A 157 15.56 13.61 -11.28
C CYS A 157 14.72 14.50 -12.22
N GLY A 158 15.32 15.08 -13.26
CA GLY A 158 14.69 16.11 -14.08
C GLY A 158 14.08 17.23 -13.22
N ASN A 159 13.04 17.89 -13.74
CA ASN A 159 12.37 18.98 -13.02
C ASN A 159 11.13 18.55 -12.23
N ALA A 160 10.65 17.30 -12.39
CA ALA A 160 9.32 16.90 -11.90
C ALA A 160 9.23 15.47 -11.35
N ARG A 161 10.30 14.67 -11.40
CA ARG A 161 10.23 13.32 -10.81
C ARG A 161 10.19 13.42 -9.30
N VAL A 162 9.39 12.56 -8.68
CA VAL A 162 9.28 12.47 -7.23
C VAL A 162 10.32 11.49 -6.68
N ALA A 163 10.54 10.37 -7.38
CA ALA A 163 11.61 9.43 -7.09
C ALA A 163 12.05 8.71 -8.38
N VAL A 164 13.12 7.92 -8.30
CA VAL A 164 13.64 7.09 -9.40
C VAL A 164 14.17 5.77 -8.84
N ALA A 165 13.57 4.65 -9.24
CA ALA A 165 14.11 3.31 -9.00
C ALA A 165 15.22 2.93 -10.00
N ASN A 166 16.17 2.13 -9.53
CA ASN A 166 17.13 1.42 -10.36
C ASN A 166 17.06 -0.06 -10.02
N ASP A 167 16.45 -0.85 -10.91
CA ASP A 167 16.30 -2.31 -10.75
C ASP A 167 17.64 -3.05 -10.70
N PHE A 168 18.61 -2.67 -11.54
CA PHE A 168 19.87 -3.39 -11.64
C PHE A 168 20.67 -3.38 -10.33
N TYR A 169 20.58 -2.28 -9.58
CA TYR A 169 21.26 -2.10 -8.31
C TYR A 169 20.32 -2.00 -7.11
N ASP A 170 19.01 -2.18 -7.35
CA ASP A 170 18.06 -2.43 -6.29
C ASP A 170 17.95 -1.27 -5.27
N TYR A 171 17.96 -0.03 -5.78
CA TYR A 171 17.87 1.20 -4.99
C TYR A 171 16.79 2.15 -5.51
N VAL A 172 16.38 3.10 -4.65
CA VAL A 172 15.56 4.26 -5.04
C VAL A 172 16.25 5.55 -4.65
N VAL A 173 16.32 6.50 -5.58
CA VAL A 173 16.73 7.88 -5.30
C VAL A 173 15.50 8.77 -5.18
N LEU A 174 15.40 9.45 -4.05
CA LEU A 174 14.31 10.37 -3.73
C LEU A 174 14.67 11.77 -4.23
N CYS A 175 13.89 12.28 -5.16
CA CYS A 175 14.13 13.57 -5.79
C CYS A 175 13.69 14.72 -4.87
N PRO A 176 14.13 15.97 -5.13
CA PRO A 176 13.77 17.11 -4.27
C PRO A 176 12.27 17.29 -4.04
N VAL A 177 11.45 16.98 -5.06
CA VAL A 177 9.99 17.06 -4.99
C VAL A 177 9.40 16.13 -3.93
N PHE A 178 10.02 14.98 -3.66
CA PHE A 178 9.60 14.06 -2.60
C PHE A 178 9.53 14.73 -1.23
N PHE A 179 10.40 15.69 -0.96
CA PHE A 179 10.47 16.35 0.35
C PHE A 179 9.61 17.61 0.43
N TYR A 180 8.86 17.93 -0.63
CA TYR A 180 8.00 19.10 -0.65
C TYR A 180 6.68 18.79 0.06
N ASP A 181 6.31 19.64 1.02
CA ASP A 181 5.01 19.56 1.68
C ASP A 181 3.99 20.38 0.88
N PHE A 182 3.11 19.68 0.16
CA PHE A 182 2.00 20.29 -0.58
C PHE A 182 0.78 20.60 0.30
N GLY A 183 0.86 20.36 1.62
CA GLY A 183 -0.20 20.71 2.58
C GLY A 183 -1.37 19.71 2.63
N PHE A 184 -1.21 18.51 2.09
CA PHE A 184 -2.23 17.46 2.10
C PHE A 184 -1.88 16.34 3.08
N SER A 185 -2.85 15.94 3.89
CA SER A 185 -2.75 14.73 4.70
C SER A 185 -3.23 13.50 3.92
N TYR A 186 -2.71 12.32 4.23
CA TYR A 186 -3.18 11.05 3.65
C TYR A 186 -4.68 10.84 3.82
N GLY A 187 -5.25 11.20 4.98
CA GLY A 187 -6.69 11.12 5.19
C GLY A 187 -7.49 12.10 4.31
N ALA A 188 -6.96 13.29 4.04
CA ALA A 188 -7.59 14.23 3.12
C ALA A 188 -7.51 13.76 1.67
N ALA A 189 -6.37 13.21 1.24
CA ALA A 189 -6.19 12.63 -0.09
C ALA A 189 -7.13 11.43 -0.31
N ALA A 190 -7.20 10.49 0.65
CA ALA A 190 -8.14 9.37 0.59
C ALA A 190 -9.60 9.83 0.52
N LYS A 191 -9.97 10.88 1.28
CA LYS A 191 -11.31 11.47 1.19
C LYS A 191 -11.58 12.09 -0.18
N SER A 192 -10.61 12.82 -0.72
CA SER A 192 -10.68 13.43 -2.07
C SER A 192 -10.93 12.36 -3.12
N TRP A 193 -10.14 11.28 -3.09
CA TRP A 193 -10.32 10.14 -3.98
C TRP A 193 -11.73 9.55 -3.86
N LYS A 194 -12.18 9.25 -2.64
CA LYS A 194 -13.51 8.67 -2.40
C LYS A 194 -14.65 9.57 -2.89
N SER A 195 -14.56 10.89 -2.67
CA SER A 195 -15.68 11.79 -2.93
C SER A 195 -15.75 12.35 -4.34
N SER A 196 -14.61 12.56 -4.98
CA SER A 196 -14.53 13.28 -6.26
C SER A 196 -13.63 12.60 -7.28
N ARG A 197 -13.03 11.44 -6.95
CA ARG A 197 -12.03 10.75 -7.79
C ARG A 197 -10.83 11.64 -8.13
N GLU A 198 -10.60 12.69 -7.34
CA GLU A 198 -9.47 13.58 -7.46
C GLU A 198 -8.29 12.95 -6.72
N HIS A 199 -7.32 12.45 -7.49
CA HIS A 199 -6.09 11.89 -6.98
C HIS A 199 -5.13 13.00 -6.58
N VAL A 200 -4.65 12.94 -5.35
CA VAL A 200 -3.54 13.76 -4.86
C VAL A 200 -2.40 12.82 -4.59
N LEU A 201 -1.39 12.81 -5.47
CA LEU A 201 -0.23 11.93 -5.33
C LEU A 201 0.54 12.28 -4.04
N LEU A 202 0.72 11.27 -3.19
CA LEU A 202 1.51 11.38 -1.97
C LEU A 202 2.73 10.47 -2.00
N ASN A 203 3.76 10.84 -1.25
CA ASN A 203 5.07 10.20 -1.31
C ASN A 203 5.09 8.69 -0.99
N ALA A 204 4.18 8.19 -0.15
CA ALA A 204 4.06 6.75 0.09
C ALA A 204 3.54 5.99 -1.13
N GLU A 205 2.68 6.61 -1.94
CA GLU A 205 2.18 6.05 -3.19
C GLU A 205 3.30 6.03 -4.24
N THR A 206 4.10 7.10 -4.31
CA THR A 206 5.35 7.10 -5.11
C THR A 206 6.29 5.97 -4.69
N LEU A 207 6.53 5.78 -3.39
CA LEU A 207 7.37 4.66 -2.93
C LEU A 207 6.79 3.31 -3.35
N LEU A 208 5.46 3.12 -3.24
CA LEU A 208 4.81 1.91 -3.70
C LEU A 208 5.06 1.68 -5.19
N HIS A 209 4.88 2.70 -6.02
CA HIS A 209 5.17 2.68 -7.45
C HIS A 209 6.62 2.25 -7.71
N GLU A 210 7.61 3.00 -7.20
CA GLU A 210 9.03 2.76 -7.50
C GLU A 210 9.50 1.38 -7.05
N ILE A 211 9.02 0.90 -5.90
CA ILE A 211 9.43 -0.39 -5.35
C ILE A 211 8.96 -1.55 -6.24
N THR A 212 7.85 -1.39 -6.98
CA THR A 212 7.41 -2.42 -7.93
C THR A 212 8.32 -2.59 -9.14
N HIS A 213 9.25 -1.65 -9.39
CA HIS A 213 10.28 -1.82 -10.41
C HIS A 213 11.47 -2.66 -9.97
N LEU A 214 11.59 -3.01 -8.68
CA LEU A 214 12.81 -3.60 -8.13
C LEU A 214 12.69 -5.11 -8.00
N SER A 215 13.44 -5.85 -8.83
CA SER A 215 13.51 -7.32 -8.85
C SER A 215 13.98 -7.93 -7.53
N GLY A 216 14.74 -7.18 -6.72
CA GLY A 216 15.12 -7.62 -5.38
C GLY A 216 13.96 -7.63 -4.39
N VAL A 217 12.94 -6.80 -4.62
CA VAL A 217 11.72 -6.74 -3.79
C VAL A 217 10.62 -7.58 -4.41
N VAL A 218 10.20 -7.25 -5.63
CA VAL A 218 9.21 -8.03 -6.37
C VAL A 218 9.95 -9.07 -7.21
N SER A 219 9.56 -10.33 -7.16
CA SER A 219 10.22 -11.40 -7.94
C SER A 219 10.49 -10.96 -9.40
N ASP A 220 11.60 -11.38 -10.04
CA ASP A 220 11.97 -10.95 -11.42
C ASP A 220 10.82 -11.01 -12.44
N SER A 221 9.95 -12.01 -12.31
CA SER A 221 8.79 -12.21 -13.19
C SER A 221 7.61 -11.25 -12.93
N TRP A 222 7.75 -10.32 -11.98
CA TRP A 222 6.76 -9.37 -11.47
C TRP A 222 7.25 -7.91 -11.50
N VAL A 223 8.48 -7.66 -11.94
CA VAL A 223 8.96 -6.30 -12.21
C VAL A 223 7.99 -5.58 -13.16
N THR A 224 7.62 -4.37 -12.79
CA THR A 224 6.69 -3.51 -13.54
C THR A 224 7.45 -2.50 -14.40
N GLY A 225 6.74 -1.86 -15.33
CA GLY A 225 7.20 -0.66 -16.02
C GLY A 225 6.14 0.44 -16.01
N ASP A 226 6.38 1.51 -16.77
CA ASP A 226 5.52 2.71 -16.78
C ASP A 226 4.74 2.85 -18.08
N ALA A 227 3.75 1.98 -18.28
CA ALA A 227 2.95 2.01 -19.50
C ALA A 227 1.91 3.14 -19.53
N ALA A 228 1.47 3.62 -18.37
CA ALA A 228 0.54 4.73 -18.18
C ALA A 228 0.65 5.24 -16.73
N TYR A 229 0.03 6.38 -16.47
CA TYR A 229 -0.04 6.98 -15.13
C TYR A 229 -1.48 7.27 -14.73
N GLU A 230 -1.76 7.18 -13.43
CA GLU A 230 -3.03 7.51 -12.79
C GLU A 230 -4.23 6.87 -13.53
N MET A 231 -5.22 7.68 -13.91
CA MET A 231 -6.45 7.22 -14.55
C MET A 231 -6.25 6.66 -15.97
N ASP A 232 -5.15 7.00 -16.65
CA ASP A 232 -4.85 6.41 -17.96
C ASP A 232 -4.55 4.91 -17.86
N CYS A 233 -4.16 4.42 -16.68
CA CYS A 233 -3.97 2.99 -16.41
C CYS A 233 -5.24 2.15 -16.61
N LEU A 234 -6.43 2.76 -16.48
CA LEU A 234 -7.70 2.07 -16.71
C LEU A 234 -7.90 1.65 -18.17
N ARG A 235 -7.26 2.37 -19.10
CA ARG A 235 -7.36 2.17 -20.56
C ARG A 235 -6.38 1.14 -21.11
N LEU A 236 -5.44 0.68 -20.27
CA LEU A 236 -4.49 -0.37 -20.66
C LEU A 236 -5.22 -1.69 -20.91
N SER A 237 -4.63 -2.53 -21.76
CA SER A 237 -5.04 -3.93 -21.87
C SER A 237 -4.79 -4.64 -20.54
N ASP A 238 -5.62 -5.63 -20.21
CA ASP A 238 -5.51 -6.39 -18.96
C ASP A 238 -4.09 -6.96 -18.75
N SER A 239 -3.43 -7.44 -19.81
CA SER A 239 -2.04 -7.91 -19.76
C SER A 239 -1.02 -6.83 -19.38
N LYS A 240 -1.29 -5.56 -19.73
CA LYS A 240 -0.45 -4.42 -19.36
C LYS A 240 -0.79 -3.91 -17.97
N LYS A 241 -2.05 -3.98 -17.53
CA LYS A 241 -2.46 -3.54 -16.19
C LYS A 241 -1.65 -4.22 -15.08
N ILE A 242 -1.43 -5.53 -15.16
CA ILE A 242 -0.61 -6.27 -14.18
C ILE A 242 0.92 -6.12 -14.38
N ARG A 243 1.34 -5.25 -15.31
CA ARG A 243 2.75 -4.95 -15.62
C ARG A 243 3.07 -3.46 -15.46
N THR A 244 2.14 -2.67 -14.93
CA THR A 244 2.31 -1.23 -14.75
C THR A 244 2.35 -0.89 -13.27
N ALA A 245 3.37 -0.15 -12.84
CA ALA A 245 3.56 0.21 -11.44
C ALA A 245 2.35 0.96 -10.85
N ASP A 246 1.85 1.95 -11.60
CA ASP A 246 0.69 2.75 -11.18
C ASP A 246 -0.59 1.93 -10.98
N ASN A 247 -0.79 0.82 -11.70
CA ASN A 247 -1.97 -0.02 -11.47
C ASN A 247 -1.96 -0.62 -10.05
N PHE A 248 -0.79 -1.01 -9.51
CA PHE A 248 -0.68 -1.53 -8.15
C PHE A 248 -0.80 -0.43 -7.09
N MET A 249 -0.24 0.75 -7.36
CA MET A 249 -0.39 1.94 -6.52
C MET A 249 -1.85 2.36 -6.42
N MET A 250 -2.53 2.52 -7.57
CA MET A 250 -3.92 2.97 -7.65
C MET A 250 -4.88 1.93 -7.08
N PHE A 251 -4.62 0.63 -7.24
CA PHE A 251 -5.39 -0.42 -6.57
C PHE A 251 -5.30 -0.28 -5.04
N ALA A 252 -4.09 -0.09 -4.49
CA ALA A 252 -3.90 0.08 -3.05
C ALA A 252 -4.58 1.34 -2.51
N LEU A 253 -4.56 2.43 -3.27
CA LEU A 253 -5.34 3.64 -2.97
C LEU A 253 -6.84 3.37 -2.98
N GLU A 254 -7.35 2.71 -4.03
CA GLU A 254 -8.78 2.40 -4.19
C GLU A 254 -9.33 1.61 -3.01
N VAL A 255 -8.67 0.51 -2.64
CA VAL A 255 -9.13 -0.36 -1.56
C VAL A 255 -9.04 0.34 -0.20
N MET A 256 -8.00 1.15 0.02
CA MET A 256 -7.85 1.88 1.27
C MET A 256 -8.91 2.98 1.42
N ALA A 257 -9.12 3.77 0.36
CA ALA A 257 -9.96 4.96 0.41
C ALA A 257 -11.44 4.65 0.18
N ASN A 258 -11.76 3.59 -0.57
CA ASN A 258 -13.09 3.29 -1.07
C ASN A 258 -13.50 1.82 -0.89
N GLY A 259 -13.03 1.18 0.19
CA GLY A 259 -13.16 -0.27 0.43
C GLY A 259 -14.56 -0.86 0.21
N GLU A 260 -15.62 -0.16 0.64
CA GLU A 260 -17.01 -0.62 0.47
C GLU A 260 -17.40 -0.79 -1.02
N ASN A 261 -17.13 0.22 -1.84
CA ASN A 261 -17.42 0.15 -3.27
C ASN A 261 -16.40 -0.72 -4.01
N ALA A 262 -15.14 -0.70 -3.56
CA ALA A 262 -14.06 -1.54 -4.08
C ALA A 262 -14.42 -3.02 -4.03
N ALA A 263 -15.04 -3.48 -2.93
CA ALA A 263 -15.44 -4.86 -2.69
C ALA A 263 -16.72 -5.31 -3.42
N LYS A 264 -17.45 -4.40 -4.10
CA LYS A 264 -18.65 -4.78 -4.84
C LYS A 264 -18.29 -5.77 -5.95
N GLN A 265 -19.06 -6.85 -6.05
CA GLN A 265 -18.82 -7.93 -6.99
C GLN A 265 -19.22 -7.57 -8.43
N VAL A 266 -18.39 -7.97 -9.39
CA VAL A 266 -18.69 -7.89 -10.82
C VAL A 266 -19.02 -9.30 -11.31
N ASP A 267 -20.23 -9.50 -11.82
CA ASP A 267 -20.61 -10.77 -12.44
C ASP A 267 -19.87 -10.93 -13.78
N LEU A 268 -18.88 -11.82 -13.81
CA LEU A 268 -18.06 -12.09 -14.99
C LEU A 268 -18.74 -12.99 -16.02
N ASP A 269 -19.76 -13.75 -15.59
CA ASP A 269 -20.51 -14.69 -16.43
C ASP A 269 -21.80 -14.07 -16.98
N ALA A 270 -22.27 -12.96 -16.39
CA ALA A 270 -23.30 -12.12 -16.99
C ALA A 270 -22.88 -11.62 -18.37
N ASP A 271 -23.88 -11.29 -19.20
CA ASP A 271 -23.79 -10.81 -20.59
C ASP A 271 -22.35 -10.68 -21.16
N PRO A 272 -21.91 -11.60 -22.04
CA PRO A 272 -20.54 -11.62 -22.55
C PRO A 272 -20.18 -10.38 -23.37
N ASP A 273 -21.18 -9.64 -23.87
CA ASP A 273 -21.00 -8.40 -24.61
C ASP A 273 -20.90 -7.17 -23.68
N GLU A 274 -21.15 -7.32 -22.37
CA GLU A 274 -21.04 -6.23 -21.40
C GLU A 274 -19.57 -5.89 -21.09
N ASN A 275 -19.27 -4.59 -21.14
CA ASN A 275 -17.96 -4.10 -20.74
C ASN A 275 -17.80 -4.14 -19.21
N LYS A 276 -17.17 -5.20 -18.70
CA LYS A 276 -16.93 -5.40 -17.26
C LYS A 276 -16.14 -4.27 -16.59
N LEU A 277 -15.29 -3.55 -17.34
CA LEU A 277 -14.64 -2.36 -16.81
C LEU A 277 -15.65 -1.24 -16.53
N GLU A 278 -16.60 -1.00 -17.43
CA GLU A 278 -17.65 0.02 -17.21
C GLU A 278 -18.54 -0.34 -16.02
N VAL A 279 -18.87 -1.63 -15.86
CA VAL A 279 -19.58 -2.13 -14.66
C VAL A 279 -18.80 -1.81 -13.39
N ALA A 280 -17.52 -2.21 -13.36
CA ALA A 280 -16.64 -1.96 -12.23
C ALA A 280 -16.57 -0.47 -11.87
N LEU A 281 -16.37 0.41 -12.86
CA LEU A 281 -16.29 1.85 -12.63
C LEU A 281 -17.59 2.42 -12.06
N ARG A 282 -18.76 2.01 -12.55
CA ARG A 282 -20.06 2.40 -11.97
C ARG A 282 -20.18 1.97 -10.50
N LEU A 283 -19.72 0.76 -10.16
CA LEU A 283 -19.77 0.26 -8.79
C LEU A 283 -18.85 1.07 -7.86
N LEU A 284 -17.67 1.49 -8.36
CA LEU A 284 -16.70 2.32 -7.63
C LEU A 284 -17.24 3.72 -7.30
N GLU A 285 -18.06 4.29 -8.19
CA GLU A 285 -18.66 5.62 -8.04
C GLU A 285 -19.74 5.69 -6.93
N GLY A 286 -20.39 4.56 -6.61
CA GLY A 286 -21.39 4.48 -5.54
C GLY A 286 -22.82 4.45 -6.05
#